data_AF-A0AA35TP59-F1
#
_entry.id   AF-A0AA35TP59-F1
#
_cell.length_a   1.000
_cell.length_b   1.000
_cell.length_c   1.000
_cell.angle_alpha   90.00
_cell.angle_beta   90.00
_cell.angle_gamma   90.00
#
_symmetry.space_group_name_H-M   'P 1'
#
loop_
_entity.id
_entity.type
_entity.pdbx_description
1 polymer ?
#
loop_
_entity_poly.entity_id
_entity_poly.type
_entity_poly.pdbx_seq_one_letter_code
_entity_poly.pdbx_strand_id
1 'polypeptide(L)'
;GIFSLHRYATAVLEGLIIPLTELERDREELLAMAEEWREVAVFFMLRLSLAPCVESLVVCDRLLFLSEQGFDVQLKAVFEPTISPRNLLVLSLK
;
A
#
# COMPACT_ATOMS: atom_id res chain seq x y z
N GLY A 1 5.14 -1.66 -8.96
CA GLY A 1 4.97 -1.54 -10.42
C GLY A 1 4.94 -2.93 -11.00
N ILE A 2 4.00 -3.22 -11.90
CA ILE A 2 3.54 -4.54 -12.42
C ILE A 2 4.59 -5.68 -12.46
N PHE A 3 5.86 -5.38 -12.75
CA PHE A 3 7.00 -6.31 -12.67
C PHE A 3 7.20 -7.00 -11.30
N SER A 4 6.90 -6.34 -10.18
CA SER A 4 7.05 -6.94 -8.84
C SER A 4 5.99 -7.99 -8.54
N LEU A 5 4.77 -7.80 -9.06
CA LEU A 5 3.65 -8.72 -8.85
C LEU A 5 3.85 -10.00 -9.67
N HIS A 6 4.25 -9.85 -10.94
CA HIS A 6 4.56 -11.00 -11.81
C HIS A 6 5.64 -11.89 -11.17
N ARG A 7 6.75 -11.30 -10.70
CA ARG A 7 7.86 -12.08 -10.11
C ARG A 7 7.46 -12.82 -8.83
N TYR A 8 6.64 -12.19 -7.99
CA TYR A 8 6.08 -12.84 -6.80
C TYR A 8 5.15 -13.99 -7.17
N ALA A 9 4.23 -13.77 -8.12
CA ALA A 9 3.30 -14.80 -8.59
C ALA A 9 4.04 -16.00 -9.18
N THR A 10 5.07 -15.77 -10.00
CA THR A 10 5.88 -16.86 -10.59
C THR A 10 6.61 -17.67 -9.53
N ALA A 11 7.24 -17.04 -8.53
CA ALA A 11 7.94 -17.75 -7.46
C ALA A 11 7.02 -18.59 -6.57
N VAL A 12 5.78 -18.14 -6.35
CA VAL A 12 4.76 -18.90 -5.60
C VAL A 12 4.25 -20.08 -6.42
N LEU A 13 4.01 -19.89 -7.72
CA LEU A 13 3.53 -20.94 -8.62
C LEU A 13 4.58 -22.04 -8.85
N GLU A 14 5.87 -21.70 -8.91
CA GLU A 14 6.97 -22.68 -9.00
C GLU A 14 7.06 -23.57 -7.75
N GLY A 15 6.58 -23.11 -6.59
CA GLY A 15 6.51 -23.89 -5.35
C GLY A 15 5.27 -24.77 -5.21
N LEU A 16 4.25 -24.59 -6.05
CA LEU A 16 3.01 -25.35 -6.05
C LEU A 16 3.10 -26.47 -7.09
N ILE A 17 3.37 -27.70 -6.63
CA ILE A 17 3.37 -28.91 -7.46
C ILE A 17 1.92 -29.26 -7.83
N ILE A 18 1.30 -28.47 -8.71
CA ILE A 18 -0.05 -28.75 -9.23
C ILE A 18 0.10 -29.30 -10.67
N PRO A 19 -0.49 -30.46 -11.00
CA PRO A 19 -0.43 -31.01 -12.36
C PRO A 19 -1.14 -30.09 -13.36
N LEU A 20 -0.47 -29.79 -14.47
CA LEU A 20 -0.91 -28.85 -15.52
C LEU A 20 -2.30 -29.14 -16.10
N THR A 21 -2.79 -30.37 -16.00
CA THR A 21 -4.08 -30.85 -16.51
C THR A 21 -5.30 -30.39 -15.69
N GLU A 22 -5.14 -30.05 -14.42
CA GLU A 22 -6.23 -29.43 -13.63
C GLU A 22 -6.35 -27.93 -13.95
N LEU A 23 -5.26 -27.29 -14.38
CA LEU A 23 -5.17 -25.86 -14.69
C LEU A 23 -6.02 -25.42 -15.89
N GLU A 24 -6.23 -26.31 -16.86
CA GLU A 24 -7.02 -26.03 -18.06
C GLU A 24 -8.53 -26.11 -17.79
N ARG A 25 -8.95 -27.00 -16.89
CA ARG A 25 -10.35 -27.16 -16.47
C ARG A 25 -10.82 -26.00 -15.59
N ASP A 26 -9.93 -25.44 -14.79
CA ASP A 26 -10.20 -24.31 -13.90
C ASP A 26 -10.02 -22.95 -14.59
N ARG A 27 -9.66 -22.91 -15.89
CA ARG A 27 -9.27 -21.66 -16.57
C ARG A 27 -10.40 -20.63 -16.66
N GLU A 28 -11.63 -21.05 -16.96
CA GLU A 28 -12.78 -20.12 -17.03
C GLU A 28 -13.17 -19.59 -15.65
N GLU A 29 -13.20 -20.44 -14.62
CA GLU A 29 -13.41 -20.00 -13.23
C GLU A 29 -12.28 -19.09 -12.74
N LEU A 30 -11.02 -19.42 -13.06
CA LEU A 30 -9.85 -18.60 -12.75
C LEU A 30 -9.92 -17.23 -13.43
N LEU A 31 -10.39 -17.16 -14.68
CA LEU A 31 -10.59 -15.91 -15.40
C LEU A 31 -11.72 -15.08 -14.80
N ALA A 32 -12.85 -15.70 -14.44
CA ALA A 32 -13.95 -15.01 -13.76
C ALA A 32 -13.49 -14.46 -12.39
N MET A 33 -12.79 -15.26 -11.59
CA MET A 33 -12.17 -14.81 -10.35
C MET A 33 -11.17 -13.67 -10.61
N ALA A 34 -10.33 -13.77 -11.65
CA ALA A 34 -9.35 -12.74 -11.98
C ALA A 34 -9.99 -11.40 -12.38
N GLU A 35 -11.15 -11.42 -13.04
CA GLU A 35 -11.92 -10.21 -13.34
C GLU A 35 -12.46 -9.55 -12.06
N GLU A 36 -13.01 -10.32 -11.13
CA GLU A 36 -13.43 -9.81 -9.81
C GLU A 36 -12.24 -9.25 -9.02
N TRP A 37 -11.10 -9.96 -9.05
CA TRP A 37 -9.85 -9.50 -8.43
C TRP A 37 -9.30 -8.22 -9.07
N ARG A 38 -9.58 -7.95 -10.35
CA ARG A 38 -9.13 -6.73 -11.03
C ARG A 38 -9.74 -5.49 -10.38
N GLU A 39 -11.04 -5.50 -10.09
CA GLU A 39 -11.71 -4.37 -9.45
C GLU A 39 -11.19 -4.12 -8.04
N VAL A 40 -11.01 -5.19 -7.28
CA VAL A 40 -10.39 -5.15 -5.95
C VAL A 40 -8.97 -4.58 -6.05
N ALA A 41 -8.16 -5.05 -6.98
CA ALA A 41 -6.80 -4.56 -7.19
C ALA A 41 -6.78 -3.08 -7.57
N VAL A 42 -7.69 -2.62 -8.42
CA VAL A 42 -7.82 -1.20 -8.79
C VAL A 42 -8.16 -0.34 -7.56
N PHE A 43 -9.15 -0.76 -6.77
CA PHE A 43 -9.49 -0.07 -5.52
C PHE A 43 -8.29 -0.01 -4.57
N PHE A 44 -7.57 -1.12 -4.39
CA PHE A 44 -6.38 -1.15 -3.54
C PHE A 44 -5.26 -0.26 -4.06
N MET A 45 -5.02 -0.23 -5.38
CA MET A 45 -4.03 0.68 -5.97
C MET A 45 -4.40 2.15 -5.75
N LEU A 46 -5.67 2.51 -5.93
CA LEU A 46 -6.17 3.85 -5.64
C LEU A 46 -5.98 4.19 -4.16
N ARG A 47 -6.40 3.30 -3.25
CA ARG A 47 -6.23 3.46 -1.81
C ARG A 47 -4.76 3.63 -1.42
N LEU A 48 -3.87 2.79 -1.96
CA LEU A 48 -2.43 2.86 -1.69
C LEU A 48 -1.80 4.13 -2.26
N SER A 49 -2.28 4.63 -3.39
CA SER A 49 -1.77 5.86 -4.02
C SER A 49 -2.26 7.12 -3.29
N LEU A 50 -3.51 7.10 -2.79
CA LEU A 50 -4.10 8.22 -2.06
C LEU A 50 -3.70 8.27 -0.58
N ALA A 51 -3.37 7.13 0.02
CA ALA A 51 -3.01 7.06 1.44
C ALA A 51 -1.88 8.06 1.82
N PRO A 52 -0.75 8.16 1.08
CA PRO A 52 0.31 9.13 1.40
C PRO A 52 -0.16 10.59 1.32
N CYS A 53 -1.05 10.92 0.38
CA CYS A 53 -1.60 12.27 0.24
C CYS A 53 -2.48 12.61 1.45
N VAL A 54 -3.39 11.70 1.83
CA VAL A 54 -4.28 11.87 2.98
C VAL A 54 -3.47 11.97 4.28
N GLU A 55 -2.47 11.10 4.45
CA GLU A 55 -1.57 11.14 5.60
C GLU A 55 -0.83 12.48 5.69
N SER A 56 -0.31 12.99 4.56
CA SER A 56 0.37 14.29 4.50
C SER A 56 -0.58 15.44 4.84
N LEU A 57 -1.82 15.44 4.34
CA LEU A 57 -2.81 16.47 4.64
C LEU A 57 -3.15 16.52 6.14
N VAL A 58 -3.36 15.35 6.76
CA VAL A 58 -3.64 15.26 8.20
C VAL A 58 -2.44 15.75 9.03
N VAL A 59 -1.22 15.38 8.64
CA VAL A 59 -0.01 15.87 9.32
C VAL A 59 0.11 17.39 9.19
N CYS A 60 -0.09 17.94 7.99
CA CYS A 60 -0.07 19.38 7.76
C CYS A 60 -1.12 20.13 8.58
N ASP A 61 -2.36 19.63 8.64
CA ASP A 61 -3.42 20.18 9.49
C ASP A 61 -2.97 20.30 10.95
N ARG A 62 -2.37 19.23 11.51
CA ARG A 62 -1.88 19.22 12.90
C ARG A 62 -0.71 20.18 13.11
N LEU A 63 0.22 20.25 12.16
CA LEU A 63 1.37 21.17 12.22
C LEU A 63 0.91 22.63 12.26
N LEU A 64 -0.01 22.99 11.35
CA LEU A 64 -0.56 24.34 11.27
C LEU A 64 -1.31 24.70 12.55
N PHE A 65 -2.20 23.82 13.02
CA PHE A 65 -2.94 24.03 14.26
C PHE A 65 -2.00 24.29 15.45
N LEU A 66 -0.97 23.45 15.64
CA LEU A 66 -0.03 23.62 16.76
C LEU A 66 0.83 24.89 16.62
N SER A 67 1.22 25.23 15.39
CA SER A 67 1.97 26.45 15.11
C SER A 67 1.15 27.70 15.42
N GLU A 68 -0.14 27.71 15.08
CA GLU A 68 -1.06 28.83 15.37
C GLU A 68 -1.27 29.04 16.87
N GLN A 69 -1.17 27.96 17.67
CA GLN A 69 -1.23 28.02 19.13
C GLN A 69 0.11 28.45 19.77
N GLY A 70 1.15 28.73 18.96
CA GLY A 70 2.44 29.23 19.43
C GLY A 70 3.40 28.16 19.97
N PHE A 71 3.16 26.87 19.69
CA PHE A 71 4.10 25.81 20.04
C PHE A 71 5.30 25.80 19.09
N ASP A 72 6.46 25.38 19.58
CA ASP A 72 7.58 24.98 18.71
C ASP A 72 7.28 23.58 18.16
N VAL A 73 7.10 23.47 16.84
CA VAL A 73 6.64 22.24 16.19
C VAL A 73 7.71 21.67 15.27
N GLN A 74 7.98 20.37 15.41
CA GLN A 74 8.94 19.65 14.59
C GLN A 74 8.31 18.41 13.94
N LEU A 75 8.63 18.17 12.67
CA LEU A 75 8.27 16.95 11.96
C LEU A 75 9.52 16.07 11.79
N LYS A 76 9.46 14.81 12.22
CA LYS A 76 10.57 13.86 12.08
C LYS A 76 10.13 12.55 11.42
N ALA A 77 10.96 12.04 10.53
CA ALA A 77 10.86 10.67 10.05
C ALA A 77 11.52 9.73 11.08
N VAL A 78 10.74 8.89 11.76
CA VAL A 78 11.22 7.99 12.83
C VAL A 78 11.64 6.61 12.32
N PHE A 79 11.23 6.25 11.11
CA PHE A 79 11.55 4.96 10.48
C PHE A 79 11.96 5.15 9.02
N GLU A 80 12.74 4.22 8.49
CA GLU A 80 12.94 4.11 7.04
C GLU A 80 11.60 3.82 6.37
N PRO A 81 11.20 4.58 5.31
CA PRO A 81 9.94 4.37 4.62
C PRO A 81 9.75 2.94 4.08
N THR A 82 10.85 2.24 3.81
CA THR A 82 10.89 0.86 3.35
C THR A 82 10.50 -0.15 4.43
N ILE A 83 10.68 0.19 5.71
CA ILE A 83 10.30 -0.63 6.86
C ILE A 83 8.86 -0.33 7.27
N SER A 84 8.49 0.96 7.32
CA SER A 84 7.12 1.41 7.58
C SER A 84 6.86 2.69 6.80
N PRO A 85 5.90 2.71 5.85
CA PRO A 85 5.54 3.94 5.14
C PRO A 85 4.93 5.00 6.08
N ARG A 86 4.40 4.58 7.24
CA ARG A 86 3.94 5.48 8.30
C ARG A 86 5.08 5.82 9.24
N ASN A 87 5.91 6.78 8.83
CA ASN A 87 7.13 7.14 9.56
C ASN A 87 7.17 8.58 10.06
N LEU A 88 6.11 9.38 9.87
CA LEU A 88 6.09 10.78 10.28
C LEU A 88 5.62 10.95 11.73
N LEU A 89 6.40 11.68 12.52
CA LEU A 89 6.10 12.06 13.90
C LEU A 89 6.03 13.58 14.01
N VAL A 90 4.90 14.08 14.53
CA VAL A 90 4.73 15.48 14.92
C VAL A 90 5.09 15.63 16.40
N LEU A 91 6.06 16.49 16.69
CA LEU A 91 6.50 16.85 18.02
C LEU A 91 6.16 18.31 18.29
N SER A 92 5.68 18.63 19.49
CA SER A 92 5.44 20.01 19.93
C SER A 92 6.01 20.23 21.32
N LEU A 93 6.75 21.32 21.51
CA LEU A 93 7.23 21.79 22.80
C LEU A 93 6.50 23.09 23.18
N LYS A 94 6.19 23.20 24.47
CA LYS A 94 5.49 24.34 25.06
C LYS A 94 6.47 25.24 25.81
#